data_AF-A0A929ZU46-F1
#
_entry.id   AF-A0A929ZU46-F1
#
_cell.length_a   1.000
_cell.length_b   1.000
_cell.length_c   1.000
_cell.angle_alpha   90.00
_cell.angle_beta   90.00
_cell.angle_gamma   90.00
#
_symmetry.space_group_name_H-M   'P 1'
#
loop_
_entity.id
_entity.type
_entity.pdbx_description
1 polymer ?
#
loop_
_entity_poly.entity_id
_entity_poly.type
_entity_poly.pdbx_seq_one_letter_code
_entity_poly.pdbx_strand_id
1 'polypeptide(L)'
;MQTKFAFAGLVFGALLFLIPFFLKEIAVTNISDIEGKLQNSMNANLEGGAGVDMKDSNLVVKWFSYMFRPFIFEARDPMFLVSALENLVWLYIFFIIIKGLFFDKIKTNYILWSYIGIILACTLPLAYTLANFGISMRQKIMIFPFFLILFFIVKKHRKSFYENSISDQIHQ
;
A
#
# COMPACT_ATOMS: atom_id res chain seq x y z
N MET A 1 23.13 -2.89 -22.55
CA MET A 1 22.55 -1.73 -21.82
C MET A 1 21.59 -0.93 -22.69
N GLN A 2 21.94 -0.57 -23.93
CA GLN A 2 21.11 0.29 -24.81
C GLN A 2 19.69 -0.22 -25.09
N THR A 3 19.49 -1.52 -25.28
CA THR A 3 18.15 -2.11 -25.51
C THR A 3 17.20 -1.94 -24.32
N LYS A 4 17.73 -1.94 -23.09
CA LYS A 4 16.94 -1.73 -21.86
C LYS A 4 16.48 -0.28 -21.73
N PHE A 5 17.31 0.68 -22.13
CA PHE A 5 16.96 2.10 -22.14
C PHE A 5 15.96 2.44 -23.24
N ALA A 6 16.10 1.84 -24.43
CA ALA A 6 15.12 1.99 -25.51
C ALA A 6 13.74 1.42 -25.13
N PHE A 7 13.71 0.25 -24.49
CA PHE A 7 12.47 -0.35 -23.98
C PHE A 7 11.85 0.50 -22.87
N ALA A 8 12.65 0.98 -21.90
CA ALA A 8 12.17 1.86 -20.85
C ALA A 8 11.60 3.17 -21.42
N GLY A 9 12.25 3.76 -22.42
CA GLY A 9 11.76 4.95 -23.13
C GLY A 9 10.44 4.72 -23.87
N LEU A 10 10.29 3.57 -24.52
CA LEU A 10 9.05 3.19 -25.22
C LEU A 10 7.90 3.00 -24.23
N VAL A 11 8.14 2.30 -23.12
CA VAL A 11 7.16 2.12 -22.04
C VAL A 11 6.77 3.47 -21.43
N PHE A 12 7.74 4.34 -21.17
CA PHE A 12 7.49 5.68 -20.62
C PHE A 12 6.70 6.57 -21.58
N GLY A 13 7.02 6.53 -22.87
CA GLY A 13 6.28 7.23 -23.92
C GLY A 13 4.84 6.73 -24.08
N ALA A 14 4.64 5.41 -24.05
CA ALA A 14 3.30 4.82 -24.05
C ALA A 14 2.48 5.24 -22.82
N LEU A 15 3.11 5.30 -21.64
CA LEU A 15 2.48 5.79 -20.42
C LEU A 15 2.03 7.25 -20.57
N LEU A 16 2.92 8.13 -21.04
CA LEU A 16 2.62 9.55 -21.24
C LEU A 16 1.49 9.77 -22.25
N PHE A 17 1.40 8.92 -23.27
CA PHE A 17 0.31 8.95 -24.25
C PHE A 17 -1.03 8.50 -23.68
N LEU A 18 -1.03 7.57 -22.72
CA LEU A 18 -2.24 7.07 -22.06
C LEU A 18 -2.80 8.07 -21.03
N ILE A 19 -1.97 8.88 -20.39
CA ILE A 19 -2.40 9.89 -19.39
C ILE A 19 -3.54 10.80 -19.91
N PRO A 20 -3.42 11.49 -21.06
CA PRO A 20 -4.50 12.35 -21.55
C PRO A 20 -5.77 11.58 -21.92
N PHE A 21 -5.65 10.32 -22.34
CA PHE A 21 -6.81 9.46 -22.60
C PHE A 21 -7.58 9.15 -21.31
N PHE A 22 -6.87 8.79 -20.23
CA PHE A 22 -7.48 8.62 -18.91
C PHE A 22 -8.09 9.91 -18.38
N LEU A 23 -7.40 11.05 -18.51
CA LEU A 23 -7.92 12.34 -18.03
C LEU A 23 -9.21 12.75 -18.76
N LYS A 24 -9.30 12.46 -20.06
CA LYS A 24 -10.50 12.70 -20.88
C LYS A 24 -11.66 11.80 -20.48
N GLU A 25 -11.41 10.52 -20.23
CA GLU A 25 -12.42 9.54 -19.80
C GLU A 25 -12.95 9.83 -18.39
N ILE A 26 -12.08 10.28 -17.49
CA ILE A 26 -12.47 10.72 -16.14
C ILE A 26 -13.18 12.11 -16.21
N ALA A 27 -13.25 12.75 -17.39
CA ALA A 27 -13.83 14.07 -17.65
C ALA A 27 -13.34 15.10 -16.64
N VAL A 28 -12.03 15.14 -16.44
CA VAL A 28 -11.34 16.07 -15.54
C VAL A 28 -10.73 17.16 -16.40
N THR A 29 -11.36 18.34 -16.37
CA THR A 29 -10.90 19.53 -17.11
C THR A 29 -10.05 20.45 -16.24
N ASN A 30 -10.28 20.47 -14.91
CA ASN A 30 -9.53 21.24 -13.93
C ASN A 30 -9.26 20.44 -12.65
N ILE A 31 -8.25 20.85 -11.87
CA ILE A 31 -7.92 20.26 -10.55
C ILE A 31 -9.12 20.36 -9.58
N SER A 32 -9.94 21.41 -9.71
CA SER A 32 -11.19 21.58 -8.94
C SER A 32 -12.27 20.54 -9.27
N ASP A 33 -12.31 20.04 -10.50
CA ASP A 33 -13.27 19.00 -10.91
C ASP A 33 -12.90 17.63 -10.34
N ILE A 34 -11.59 17.40 -10.13
CA ILE A 34 -11.07 16.20 -9.45
C ILE A 34 -11.57 16.18 -8.01
N GLU A 35 -11.42 17.29 -7.30
CA GLU A 35 -11.81 17.40 -5.90
C GLU A 35 -13.33 17.18 -5.72
N GLY A 36 -14.16 17.81 -6.58
CA GLY A 36 -15.61 17.62 -6.55
C GLY A 36 -16.07 16.20 -6.88
N LYS A 37 -15.49 15.55 -7.90
CA LYS A 37 -15.81 14.14 -8.25
C LYS A 37 -15.37 13.16 -7.18
N LEU A 38 -14.23 13.43 -6.56
CA LEU A 38 -13.71 12.61 -5.48
C LEU A 38 -14.56 12.72 -4.23
N GLN A 39 -15.02 13.93 -3.91
CA GLN A 39 -15.95 14.18 -2.81
C GLN A 39 -17.28 13.46 -3.03
N ASN A 40 -17.82 13.49 -4.26
CA ASN A 40 -19.03 12.75 -4.61
C ASN A 40 -18.85 11.23 -4.50
N SER A 41 -17.68 10.72 -4.91
CA SER A 41 -17.35 9.30 -4.75
C SER A 41 -17.23 8.92 -3.28
N MET A 42 -16.63 9.76 -2.44
CA MET A 42 -16.57 9.54 -1.00
C MET A 42 -17.97 9.56 -0.38
N ASN A 43 -18.81 10.54 -0.74
CA ASN A 43 -20.17 10.66 -0.23
C ASN A 43 -21.06 9.46 -0.63
N ALA A 44 -20.97 8.98 -1.87
CA ALA A 44 -21.68 7.76 -2.30
C ALA A 44 -21.19 6.51 -1.55
N ASN A 45 -19.92 6.46 -1.16
CA ASN A 45 -19.34 5.34 -0.43
C ASN A 45 -19.59 5.40 1.09
N LEU A 46 -20.03 6.54 1.63
CA LEU A 46 -20.45 6.68 3.03
C LEU A 46 -21.80 5.97 3.31
N GLU A 47 -22.57 5.63 2.28
CA GLU A 47 -23.82 4.88 2.42
C GLU A 47 -23.53 3.42 2.81
N GLY A 48 -23.72 3.12 4.09
CA GLY A 48 -23.50 1.81 4.71
C GLY A 48 -22.85 1.99 6.07
N GLY A 49 -23.29 1.24 7.09
CA GLY A 49 -22.95 1.42 8.52
C GLY A 49 -21.45 1.34 8.91
N ALA A 50 -20.54 1.29 7.95
CA ALA A 50 -19.08 1.29 8.09
C ALA A 50 -18.39 2.43 7.33
N GLY A 51 -19.14 3.50 7.03
CA GLY A 51 -18.62 4.76 6.51
C GLY A 51 -17.69 5.44 7.51
N VAL A 52 -16.60 6.03 7.02
CA VAL A 52 -15.59 6.73 7.82
C VAL A 52 -15.29 8.07 7.18
N ASP A 53 -15.50 9.14 7.94
CA ASP A 53 -15.07 10.46 7.47
C ASP A 53 -13.56 10.62 7.70
N MET A 54 -12.82 10.69 6.59
CA MET A 54 -11.37 10.89 6.55
C MET A 54 -11.02 12.15 5.76
N LYS A 55 -11.98 13.06 5.50
CA LYS A 55 -11.77 14.22 4.62
C LYS A 55 -10.60 15.09 5.07
N ASP A 56 -10.55 15.43 6.36
CA ASP A 56 -9.52 16.31 6.95
C ASP A 56 -8.24 15.60 7.43
N SER A 57 -8.12 14.29 7.21
CA SER A 57 -6.96 13.51 7.67
C SER A 57 -5.75 13.66 6.76
N ASN A 58 -4.53 13.65 7.31
CA ASN A 58 -3.29 13.60 6.53
C ASN A 58 -3.21 12.30 5.68
N LEU A 59 -2.62 12.37 4.50
CA LEU A 59 -2.39 11.24 3.58
C LEU A 59 -1.80 10.00 4.28
N VAL A 60 -0.83 10.19 5.18
CA VAL A 60 -0.23 9.07 5.93
C VAL A 60 -1.26 8.37 6.82
N VAL A 61 -2.12 9.15 7.48
CA VAL A 61 -3.20 8.64 8.35
C VAL A 61 -4.28 7.96 7.50
N LYS A 62 -4.63 8.53 6.34
CA LYS A 62 -5.57 7.90 5.38
C LYS A 62 -5.03 6.57 4.88
N TRP A 63 -3.76 6.51 4.49
CA TRP A 63 -3.10 5.30 4.01
C TRP A 63 -3.02 4.22 5.09
N PHE A 64 -2.60 4.59 6.30
CA PHE A 64 -2.55 3.66 7.42
C PHE A 64 -3.95 3.12 7.76
N SER A 65 -4.95 4.00 7.76
CA SER A 65 -6.34 3.62 7.97
C SER A 65 -6.85 2.67 6.88
N TYR A 66 -6.56 2.95 5.62
CA TYR A 66 -6.92 2.10 4.48
C TYR A 66 -6.34 0.69 4.64
N MET A 67 -5.06 0.60 5.03
CA MET A 67 -4.35 -0.67 5.14
C MET A 67 -4.79 -1.50 6.36
N PHE A 68 -4.89 -0.87 7.54
CA PHE A 68 -4.93 -1.60 8.81
C PHE A 68 -6.22 -1.44 9.63
N ARG A 69 -7.16 -0.58 9.23
CA ARG A 69 -8.49 -0.48 9.89
C ARG A 69 -9.56 -1.29 9.15
N PRO A 70 -10.66 -1.66 9.83
CA PRO A 70 -11.00 -1.53 11.24
C PRO A 70 -10.06 -2.25 12.20
N PHE A 71 -9.89 -1.64 13.37
CA PHE A 71 -9.33 -2.30 14.54
C PHE A 71 -10.41 -3.08 15.31
N ILE A 72 -9.97 -3.97 16.21
CA ILE A 72 -10.87 -4.84 16.99
C ILE A 72 -11.87 -4.01 17.80
N PHE A 73 -11.45 -2.85 18.32
CA PHE A 73 -12.30 -1.93 19.07
C PHE A 73 -13.27 -1.11 18.21
N GLU A 74 -13.09 -1.09 16.89
CA GLU A 74 -13.99 -0.41 15.94
C GLU A 74 -15.02 -1.37 15.34
N ALA A 75 -14.91 -2.67 15.62
CA ALA A 75 -15.82 -3.68 15.11
C ALA A 75 -17.19 -3.58 15.80
N ARG A 76 -18.19 -3.12 15.04
CA ARG A 76 -19.58 -3.00 15.51
C ARG A 76 -20.39 -4.27 15.27
N ASP A 77 -19.94 -5.12 14.34
CA ASP A 77 -20.60 -6.37 13.97
C ASP A 77 -19.59 -7.54 13.94
N PRO A 78 -20.05 -8.80 14.09
CA PRO A 78 -19.20 -9.99 14.02
C PRO A 78 -18.38 -10.07 12.72
N MET A 79 -18.93 -9.62 11.59
CA MET A 79 -18.22 -9.58 10.30
C MET A 79 -17.05 -8.58 10.31
N PHE A 80 -17.24 -7.43 10.96
CA PHE A 80 -16.17 -6.45 11.15
C PHE A 80 -15.11 -6.97 12.12
N LEU A 81 -15.49 -7.81 13.09
CA LEU A 81 -14.54 -8.40 14.03
C LEU A 81 -13.56 -9.35 13.34
N VAL A 82 -14.06 -10.23 12.46
CA VAL A 82 -13.20 -11.12 11.65
C VAL A 82 -12.26 -10.29 10.78
N SER A 83 -12.78 -9.26 10.12
CA SER A 83 -11.96 -8.36 9.29
C SER A 83 -10.90 -7.62 10.12
N ALA A 84 -11.22 -7.23 11.35
CA ALA A 84 -10.28 -6.58 12.25
C ALA A 84 -9.18 -7.51 12.76
N LEU A 85 -9.50 -8.78 13.01
CA LEU A 85 -8.51 -9.81 13.35
C LEU A 85 -7.55 -10.05 12.20
N GLU A 86 -8.06 -10.10 10.97
CA GLU A 86 -7.22 -10.21 9.78
C GLU A 86 -6.27 -9.01 9.64
N ASN A 87 -6.77 -7.79 9.83
CA ASN A 87 -5.94 -6.59 9.81
C ASN A 87 -4.87 -6.58 10.89
N LEU A 88 -5.14 -7.17 12.06
CA LEU A 88 -4.15 -7.28 13.11
C LEU A 88 -2.95 -8.14 12.66
N VAL A 89 -3.21 -9.21 11.92
CA VAL A 89 -2.15 -10.04 11.31
C VAL A 89 -1.35 -9.23 10.30
N TRP A 90 -2.03 -8.47 9.43
CA TRP A 90 -1.37 -7.61 8.45
C TRP A 90 -0.53 -6.51 9.09
N LEU A 91 -1.04 -5.90 10.16
CA LEU A 91 -0.33 -4.92 10.96
C LEU A 91 0.91 -5.53 11.62
N TYR A 92 0.81 -6.75 12.15
CA TYR A 92 1.96 -7.47 12.70
C TYR A 92 3.04 -7.74 11.63
N ILE A 93 2.64 -8.19 10.44
CA ILE A 93 3.56 -8.39 9.30
C ILE A 93 4.23 -7.06 8.92
N PHE A 94 3.47 -5.96 8.88
CA PHE A 94 4.00 -4.62 8.60
C PHE A 94 5.10 -4.24 9.61
N PHE A 95 4.87 -4.47 10.90
CA PHE A 95 5.87 -4.21 11.93
C PHE A 95 7.15 -5.03 11.73
N ILE A 96 7.05 -6.29 11.31
CA ILE A 96 8.23 -7.10 11.00
C ILE A 96 9.01 -6.53 9.81
N ILE A 97 8.30 -6.07 8.77
CA ILE A 97 8.92 -5.47 7.58
C ILE A 97 9.66 -4.19 7.97
N ILE A 98 9.02 -3.28 8.71
CA ILE A 98 9.61 -2.03 9.19
C ILE A 98 10.81 -2.31 10.11
N LYS A 99 10.68 -3.28 11.03
CA LYS A 99 11.79 -3.67 11.91
C LYS A 99 13.01 -4.13 11.10
N GLY A 100 12.80 -5.02 10.13
CA GLY A 100 13.87 -5.53 9.28
C GLY A 100 14.54 -4.43 8.44
N LEU A 101 13.75 -3.46 7.94
CA LEU A 101 14.26 -2.39 7.08
C LEU A 101 15.06 -1.33 7.86
N PHE A 102 14.55 -0.89 9.02
CA PHE A 102 15.14 0.22 9.76
C PHE A 102 16.12 -0.21 10.86
N PHE A 103 15.86 -1.32 11.55
CA PHE A 103 16.66 -1.74 12.71
C PHE A 103 17.73 -2.75 12.34
N ASP A 104 17.39 -3.74 11.51
CA ASP A 104 18.33 -4.81 11.15
C ASP A 104 19.26 -4.43 9.98
N LYS A 105 19.15 -3.18 9.47
CA LYS A 105 19.95 -2.59 8.37
C LYS A 105 20.26 -3.60 7.25
N ILE A 106 19.26 -4.41 6.89
CA ILE A 106 19.43 -5.47 5.89
C ILE A 106 19.89 -4.86 4.57
N LYS A 107 20.75 -5.58 3.83
CA LYS A 107 21.13 -5.15 2.48
C LYS A 107 19.87 -5.03 1.61
N THR A 108 19.45 -3.80 1.34
CA THR A 108 18.29 -3.51 0.52
C THR A 108 18.67 -3.69 -0.95
N ASN A 109 17.97 -4.59 -1.64
CA ASN A 109 18.13 -4.80 -3.09
C ASN A 109 17.05 -4.03 -3.87
N TYR A 110 17.30 -3.76 -5.15
CA TYR A 110 16.34 -3.10 -6.06
C TYR A 110 14.97 -3.78 -6.08
N ILE A 111 14.94 -5.11 -5.92
CA ILE A 111 13.70 -5.91 -5.84
C ILE A 111 12.87 -5.49 -4.61
N LEU A 112 13.48 -5.33 -3.45
CA LEU A 112 12.76 -4.93 -2.23
C LEU A 112 12.10 -3.56 -2.43
N TRP A 113 12.86 -2.60 -2.97
CA TRP A 113 12.35 -1.25 -3.25
C TRP A 113 11.27 -1.24 -4.34
N SER A 114 11.34 -2.10 -5.35
CA SER A 114 10.28 -2.20 -6.36
C SER A 114 8.97 -2.71 -5.77
N TYR A 115 9.01 -3.70 -4.86
CA TYR A 115 7.79 -4.17 -4.19
C TYR A 115 7.17 -3.11 -3.28
N ILE A 116 8.00 -2.37 -2.52
CA ILE A 116 7.52 -1.23 -1.72
C ILE A 116 6.87 -0.19 -2.63
N GLY A 117 7.51 0.16 -3.75
CA GLY A 117 6.99 1.11 -4.73
C GLY A 117 5.65 0.68 -5.32
N ILE A 118 5.50 -0.59 -5.69
CA ILE A 118 4.23 -1.14 -6.21
C ILE A 118 3.12 -1.05 -5.16
N ILE A 119 3.41 -1.47 -3.91
CA ILE A 119 2.43 -1.39 -2.82
C ILE A 119 1.97 0.05 -2.62
N LEU A 120 2.89 1.01 -2.53
CA LEU A 120 2.56 2.43 -2.36
C LEU A 120 1.80 3.00 -3.56
N ALA A 121 2.22 2.70 -4.78
CA ALA A 121 1.57 3.18 -6.00
C ALA A 121 0.12 2.69 -6.12
N CYS A 122 -0.17 1.45 -5.72
CA CYS A 122 -1.53 0.91 -5.73
C CYS A 122 -2.37 1.44 -4.56
N THR A 123 -1.78 1.59 -3.38
CA THR A 123 -2.52 1.92 -2.15
C THR A 123 -2.78 3.40 -1.94
N LEU A 124 -1.87 4.30 -2.36
CA LEU A 124 -2.02 5.74 -2.12
C LEU A 124 -3.26 6.36 -2.81
N PRO A 125 -3.56 6.06 -4.10
CA PRO A 125 -4.78 6.55 -4.74
C PRO A 125 -6.04 6.00 -4.07
N LEU A 126 -6.02 4.74 -3.66
CA LEU A 126 -7.16 4.07 -3.00
C LEU A 126 -7.39 4.58 -1.57
N ALA A 127 -6.32 4.94 -0.85
CA ALA A 127 -6.41 5.57 0.45
C ALA A 127 -7.05 6.96 0.38
N TYR A 128 -6.87 7.67 -0.74
CA TYR A 128 -7.46 8.99 -0.95
C TYR A 128 -8.97 8.92 -1.21
N THR A 129 -9.45 7.82 -1.79
CA THR A 129 -10.89 7.54 -2.01
C THR A 129 -11.53 6.75 -0.87
N LEU A 130 -10.79 6.51 0.22
CA LEU A 130 -11.29 5.78 1.38
C LEU A 130 -12.45 6.52 2.03
N ALA A 131 -13.64 5.93 1.93
CA ALA A 131 -14.84 6.40 2.62
C ALA A 131 -15.57 5.28 3.38
N ASN A 132 -15.20 4.01 3.16
CA ASN A 132 -15.86 2.86 3.77
C ASN A 132 -14.89 1.72 4.04
N PHE A 133 -14.94 1.17 5.25
CA PHE A 133 -14.10 0.04 5.62
C PHE A 133 -14.40 -1.25 4.84
N GLY A 134 -15.66 -1.50 4.47
CA GLY A 134 -16.02 -2.66 3.66
C GLY A 134 -15.46 -2.61 2.24
N ILE A 135 -15.27 -1.40 1.70
CA ILE A 135 -14.65 -1.20 0.37
C ILE A 135 -13.14 -1.41 0.48
N SER A 136 -12.50 -0.83 1.49
CA SER A 136 -11.05 -1.00 1.67
C SER A 136 -10.66 -2.46 1.87
N MET A 137 -11.46 -3.25 2.60
CA MET A 137 -11.25 -4.70 2.76
C MET A 137 -11.16 -5.44 1.44
N ARG A 138 -12.09 -5.17 0.53
CA ARG A 138 -12.14 -5.87 -0.76
C ARG A 138 -11.00 -5.45 -1.68
N GLN A 139 -10.67 -4.16 -1.68
CA GLN A 139 -9.61 -3.61 -2.54
C GLN A 139 -8.21 -4.06 -2.11
N LYS A 140 -7.96 -4.18 -0.80
CA LYS A 140 -6.62 -4.55 -0.31
C LYS A 140 -6.27 -6.02 -0.42
N ILE A 141 -7.25 -6.92 -0.65
CA ILE A 141 -6.99 -8.33 -0.96
C ILE A 141 -6.04 -8.47 -2.16
N MET A 142 -6.12 -7.56 -3.13
CA MET A 142 -5.21 -7.55 -4.30
C MET A 142 -3.75 -7.21 -3.94
N ILE A 143 -3.52 -6.54 -2.81
CA ILE A 143 -2.20 -6.10 -2.35
C ILE A 143 -1.54 -7.15 -1.44
N PHE A 144 -2.32 -8.03 -0.80
CA PHE A 144 -1.81 -9.05 0.12
C PHE A 144 -0.73 -9.97 -0.45
N PRO A 145 -0.82 -10.47 -1.70
CA PRO A 145 0.26 -11.29 -2.27
C PRO A 145 1.60 -10.53 -2.32
N PHE A 146 1.59 -9.25 -2.73
CA PHE A 146 2.78 -8.42 -2.76
C PHE A 146 3.34 -8.16 -1.35
N PHE A 147 2.45 -7.99 -0.38
CA PHE A 147 2.81 -7.80 1.02
C PHE A 147 3.48 -9.04 1.62
N LEU A 148 2.97 -10.24 1.31
CA LEU A 148 3.57 -11.52 1.74
C LEU A 148 4.92 -11.77 1.08
N ILE A 149 5.06 -11.49 -0.21
CA ILE A 149 6.35 -11.62 -0.91
C ILE A 149 7.38 -10.70 -0.27
N LEU A 150 7.02 -9.44 -0.01
CA LEU A 150 7.88 -8.48 0.67
C LEU A 150 8.30 -8.98 2.07
N PHE A 151 7.36 -9.54 2.83
CA PHE A 151 7.64 -10.14 4.14
C PHE A 151 8.68 -11.28 4.05
N PHE A 152 8.53 -12.21 3.11
CA PHE A 152 9.48 -13.31 2.94
C PHE A 152 10.87 -12.84 2.50
N ILE A 153 10.95 -11.83 1.63
CA ILE A 153 12.22 -11.21 1.22
C ILE A 153 12.92 -10.63 2.45
N VAL A 154 12.21 -9.82 3.24
CA VAL A 154 12.77 -9.20 4.46
C VAL A 154 13.22 -10.26 5.46
N LYS A 155 12.40 -11.30 5.70
CA LYS A 155 12.74 -12.39 6.63
C LYS A 155 13.98 -13.16 6.19
N LYS A 156 14.13 -13.43 4.88
CA LYS A 156 15.31 -14.09 4.31
C LYS A 156 16.57 -13.23 4.51
N HIS A 157 16.50 -11.95 4.18
CA HIS A 157 17.62 -11.03 4.35
C HIS A 157 18.04 -10.85 5.81
N ARG A 158 17.07 -10.78 6.73
CA ARG A 158 17.33 -10.70 8.17
C ARG A 158 18.01 -11.96 8.71
N LYS A 159 17.57 -13.16 8.30
CA LYS A 159 18.22 -14.42 8.69
C LYS A 159 19.69 -14.45 8.25
N SER A 160 19.93 -14.11 6.99
CA SER A 160 21.30 -14.01 6.45
C SER A 160 22.15 -12.97 7.16
N PHE A 161 21.57 -11.82 7.56
CA PHE A 161 22.28 -10.80 8.33
C PHE A 161 22.76 -11.34 9.68
N TYR A 162 21.89 -12.02 10.44
CA TYR A 162 22.27 -12.61 11.73
C TYR A 162 23.34 -13.71 11.59
N GLU A 163 23.22 -14.60 10.60
CA GLU A 163 24.21 -15.65 10.33
C GLU A 163 25.60 -15.06 10.05
N ASN A 164 25.68 -14.02 9.21
CA ASN A 164 26.94 -13.34 8.92
C ASN A 164 27.52 -12.64 10.16
N SER A 165 26.69 -11.95 10.96
CA SER A 165 27.16 -11.28 12.17
C SER A 165 27.72 -12.24 13.23
N ILE A 166 27.21 -13.47 13.30
CA ILE A 166 27.71 -14.49 14.23
C ILE A 166 29.03 -15.06 13.70
N SER A 167 29.13 -15.32 12.39
CA SER A 167 30.36 -15.80 11.75
C SER A 167 31.52 -14.80 11.93
N ASP A 168 31.26 -13.51 11.79
CA ASP A 168 32.28 -12.46 11.95
C ASP A 168 32.81 -12.37 13.39
N GLN A 169 32.00 -12.75 14.39
CA GLN A 169 32.43 -12.79 15.80
C GLN A 169 33.24 -14.04 16.18
N ILE A 170 33.12 -15.13 15.43
CA ILE A 170 33.85 -16.39 15.68
C ILE A 170 35.24 -16.39 15.01
N HIS A 171 35.41 -15.59 13.96
CA HIS A 171 36.67 -15.47 13.21
C HIS A 171 37.55 -14.28 13.61
N GLN A 172 37.17 -13.55 14.68
CA GLN A 172 38.02 -12.59 15.39
C GLN A 172 38.60 -13.22 16.65
#